data_AF-A0A958GJW9-F1
#
_entry.id   AF-A0A958GJW9-F1
#
_cell.length_a   1.000
_cell.length_b   1.000
_cell.length_c   1.000
_cell.angle_alpha   90.00
_cell.angle_beta   90.00
_cell.angle_gamma   90.00
#
_symmetry.space_group_name_H-M   'P 1'
#
loop_
_entity.id
_entity.type
_entity.pdbx_description
1 polymer ?
#
loop_
_entity_poly.entity_id
_entity_poly.type
_entity_poly.pdbx_seq_one_letter_code
_entity_poly.pdbx_strand_id
1 'polypeptide(L)'
;MNTLRATGFVLENNILSILDQQLLPREERWVECSTVNDLVSCIQTLKVRGAPAIGIVAALFLGLLCESEISSEEFLLVSKQLRDSRPTAVNLGNYLDRLNSIAELSAPNWRPQIQTAAHHIFLEDVKLCEEIASHGVPLLRQNARILTHCNTGSIATAGRGTALGILTKAHEEGKEIHVWVDETRPLLQGARLTAWELQRAGIPHTILCDNMAGFLMQQGKVDCV
;
A
#
# COMPACT_ATOMS: atom_id res chain seq x y z
N MET A 1 13.33 -4.63 -18.18
CA MET A 1 12.34 -3.84 -17.43
C MET A 1 13.01 -3.16 -16.27
N ASN A 2 12.59 -1.94 -15.93
CA ASN A 2 13.12 -1.22 -14.76
C ASN A 2 12.59 -1.88 -13.48
N THR A 3 13.44 -2.06 -12.47
CA THR A 3 13.02 -2.50 -11.14
C THR A 3 12.04 -1.48 -10.55
N LEU A 4 10.84 -1.93 -10.17
CA LEU A 4 9.88 -1.13 -9.40
C LEU A 4 9.89 -1.63 -7.96
N ARG A 5 10.34 -0.78 -7.04
CA ARG A 5 10.54 -1.16 -5.64
C ARG A 5 9.75 -0.24 -4.72
N ALA A 6 8.83 -0.82 -3.98
CA ALA A 6 8.17 -0.22 -2.83
C ALA A 6 8.64 -0.91 -1.55
N THR A 7 8.30 -0.38 -0.38
CA THR A 7 8.63 -1.03 0.90
C THR A 7 7.90 -2.38 1.04
N GLY A 8 6.64 -2.46 0.56
CA GLY A 8 5.79 -3.64 0.73
C GLY A 8 5.81 -4.65 -0.42
N PHE A 9 6.37 -4.31 -1.57
CA PHE A 9 6.41 -5.18 -2.75
C PHE A 9 7.46 -4.70 -3.76
N VAL A 10 7.95 -5.62 -4.61
CA VAL A 10 8.95 -5.34 -5.65
C VAL A 10 8.64 -6.12 -6.92
N LEU A 11 8.79 -5.47 -8.07
CA LEU A 11 8.85 -6.10 -9.38
C LEU A 11 10.28 -5.95 -9.92
N GLU A 12 11.01 -7.06 -10.01
CA GLU A 12 12.40 -7.09 -10.42
C GLU A 12 12.65 -8.35 -11.25
N ASN A 13 13.32 -8.24 -12.40
CA ASN A 13 13.61 -9.38 -13.29
C ASN A 13 12.38 -10.25 -13.62
N ASN A 14 11.22 -9.63 -13.87
CA ASN A 14 9.95 -10.30 -14.14
C ASN A 14 9.43 -11.17 -12.98
N ILE A 15 9.89 -10.89 -11.75
CA ILE A 15 9.43 -11.55 -10.53
C ILE A 15 8.74 -10.49 -9.67
N LEU A 16 7.46 -10.72 -9.38
CA LEU A 16 6.71 -9.93 -8.40
C LEU A 16 6.84 -10.59 -7.03
N SER A 17 7.42 -9.87 -6.07
CA SER A 17 7.57 -10.33 -4.69
C SER A 17 6.87 -9.38 -3.74
N ILE A 18 6.21 -9.92 -2.73
CA ILE A 18 5.43 -9.19 -1.73
C ILE A 18 6.01 -9.46 -0.35
N LEU A 19 6.16 -8.41 0.46
CA LEU A 19 6.49 -8.54 1.88
C LEU A 19 5.27 -9.10 2.63
N ASP A 20 5.44 -10.23 3.31
CA ASP A 20 4.39 -10.85 4.12
C ASP A 20 4.11 -10.01 5.38
N GLN A 21 3.12 -9.12 5.28
CA GLN A 21 2.72 -8.24 6.39
C GLN A 21 2.15 -9.03 7.58
N GLN A 22 1.80 -10.31 7.42
CA GLN A 22 1.32 -11.15 8.52
C GLN A 22 2.43 -11.55 9.48
N LEU A 23 3.69 -11.47 9.08
CA LEU A 23 4.83 -11.84 9.92
C LEU A 23 5.48 -10.64 10.62
N LEU A 24 5.19 -9.43 10.15
CA LEU A 24 5.60 -8.20 10.81
C LEU A 24 4.94 -8.07 12.21
N PRO A 25 5.69 -7.58 13.22
CA PRO A 25 7.05 -7.02 13.14
C PRO A 25 8.19 -8.03 13.36
N ARG A 26 7.89 -9.33 13.49
CA ARG A 26 8.85 -10.34 13.94
C ARG A 26 9.82 -10.78 12.86
N GLU A 27 9.34 -10.86 11.62
CA GLU A 27 10.10 -11.37 10.48
C GLU A 27 9.73 -10.60 9.21
N GLU A 28 10.76 -10.17 8.47
CA GLU A 28 10.62 -9.64 7.11
C GLU A 28 10.80 -10.78 6.11
N ARG A 29 9.70 -11.35 5.64
CA ARG A 29 9.70 -12.44 4.65
C ARG A 29 9.07 -12.00 3.35
N TRP A 30 9.77 -12.25 2.25
CA TRP A 30 9.29 -11.99 0.91
C TRP A 30 8.68 -13.25 0.28
N VAL A 31 7.55 -13.09 -0.39
CA VAL A 31 6.81 -14.16 -1.06
C VAL A 31 6.71 -13.81 -2.54
N GLU A 32 7.22 -14.68 -3.39
CA GLU A 32 7.09 -14.56 -4.85
C GLU A 32 5.67 -14.94 -5.28
N CYS A 33 5.10 -14.14 -6.19
CA CYS A 33 3.77 -14.36 -6.77
C CYS A 33 3.93 -14.70 -8.25
N SER A 34 4.06 -16.00 -8.56
CA SER A 34 4.25 -16.48 -9.92
C SER A 34 2.94 -16.81 -10.64
N THR A 35 1.87 -17.10 -9.89
CA THR A 35 0.55 -17.45 -10.42
C THR A 35 -0.55 -16.53 -9.89
N VAL A 36 -1.69 -16.49 -10.60
CA VAL A 36 -2.87 -15.74 -10.13
C VAL A 36 -3.35 -16.25 -8.77
N ASN A 37 -3.25 -17.56 -8.52
CA ASN A 37 -3.63 -18.17 -7.26
C ASN A 37 -2.73 -17.71 -6.10
N ASP A 38 -1.43 -17.53 -6.35
CA ASP A 38 -0.49 -17.00 -5.35
C ASP A 38 -0.89 -15.58 -4.93
N LEU A 39 -1.19 -14.72 -5.91
CA LEU A 39 -1.55 -13.34 -5.64
C LEU A 39 -2.93 -13.22 -4.98
N VAL A 40 -3.94 -13.96 -5.47
CA VAL A 40 -5.27 -14.04 -4.85
C VAL A 40 -5.14 -14.48 -3.39
N SER A 41 -4.35 -15.52 -3.12
CA SER A 41 -4.06 -16.00 -1.77
C SER A 41 -3.42 -14.89 -0.93
N CYS A 42 -2.40 -14.20 -1.43
CA CYS A 42 -1.74 -13.10 -0.71
C CYS A 42 -2.71 -11.96 -0.37
N ILE A 43 -3.65 -11.62 -1.25
CA ILE A 43 -4.65 -10.56 -1.00
C ILE A 43 -5.69 -11.03 0.03
N GLN A 44 -6.21 -12.24 -0.11
CA GLN A 44 -7.25 -12.80 0.76
C GLN A 44 -6.74 -13.07 2.17
N THR A 45 -5.52 -13.61 2.31
CA THR A 45 -4.92 -13.87 3.62
C THR A 45 -4.25 -12.63 4.22
N LEU A 46 -4.27 -11.49 3.53
CA LEU A 46 -3.71 -10.22 4.01
C LEU A 46 -2.17 -10.21 4.14
N LYS A 47 -1.46 -11.02 3.34
CA LYS A 47 0.01 -10.87 3.18
C LYS A 47 0.35 -9.53 2.54
N VAL A 48 -0.45 -9.10 1.57
CA VAL A 48 -0.49 -7.71 1.09
C VAL A 48 -1.79 -7.06 1.51
N ARG A 49 -1.69 -5.85 2.04
CA ARG A 49 -2.86 -5.06 2.42
C ARG A 49 -2.59 -3.55 2.35
N GLY A 50 -3.66 -2.78 2.41
CA GLY A 50 -3.66 -1.36 2.04
C GLY A 50 -4.37 -1.22 0.70
N ALA A 51 -5.36 -0.34 0.62
CA ALA A 51 -6.18 -0.23 -0.58
C ALA A 51 -5.33 0.08 -1.83
N PRO A 52 -4.36 1.02 -1.78
CA PRO A 52 -3.48 1.24 -2.92
C PRO A 52 -2.58 0.04 -3.23
N ALA A 53 -1.87 -0.52 -2.24
CA ALA A 53 -0.97 -1.65 -2.45
C ALA A 53 -1.65 -2.84 -3.13
N ILE A 54 -2.84 -3.25 -2.69
CA ILE A 54 -3.60 -4.37 -3.28
C ILE A 54 -3.86 -4.13 -4.78
N GLY A 55 -4.30 -2.91 -5.14
CA GLY A 55 -4.56 -2.58 -6.52
C GLY A 55 -3.30 -2.54 -7.38
N ILE A 56 -2.20 -1.99 -6.84
CA ILE A 56 -0.94 -1.83 -7.58
C ILE A 56 -0.31 -3.20 -7.83
N VAL A 57 -0.24 -4.08 -6.84
CA VAL A 57 0.33 -5.43 -7.05
C VAL A 57 -0.49 -6.23 -8.08
N ALA A 58 -1.82 -6.08 -8.09
CA ALA A 58 -2.69 -6.69 -9.10
C ALA A 58 -2.42 -6.13 -10.50
N ALA A 59 -2.27 -4.81 -10.63
CA ALA A 59 -1.93 -4.16 -11.90
C ALA A 59 -0.56 -4.61 -12.42
N LEU A 60 0.46 -4.65 -11.54
CA LEU A 60 1.80 -5.11 -11.90
C LEU A 60 1.82 -6.59 -12.33
N PHE A 61 1.07 -7.45 -11.63
CA PHE A 61 0.93 -8.85 -12.01
C PHE A 61 0.28 -9.03 -13.38
N LEU A 62 -0.80 -8.27 -13.67
CA LEU A 62 -1.42 -8.26 -15.00
C LEU A 62 -0.47 -7.73 -16.08
N GLY A 63 0.35 -6.72 -15.77
CA GLY A 63 1.44 -6.26 -16.63
C GLY A 63 2.44 -7.38 -16.93
N LEU A 64 2.84 -8.13 -15.91
CA LEU A 64 3.76 -9.26 -16.04
C LEU A 64 3.18 -10.38 -16.92
N LEU A 65 1.89 -10.70 -16.80
CA LEU A 65 1.25 -11.70 -17.67
C LEU A 65 1.30 -11.33 -19.15
N CYS A 66 1.26 -10.02 -19.46
CA CYS A 66 1.37 -9.51 -20.82
C CYS A 66 2.78 -9.65 -21.43
N GLU A 67 3.80 -10.06 -20.67
CA GLU A 67 5.11 -10.49 -21.21
C GLU A 67 5.01 -11.81 -21.98
N SER A 68 3.97 -12.60 -21.69
CA SER A 68 3.66 -13.84 -22.41
C SER A 68 2.52 -13.61 -23.43
N GLU A 69 2.31 -14.55 -24.34
CA GLU A 69 1.25 -14.51 -25.35
C GLU A 69 -0.15 -14.85 -24.78
N ILE A 70 -0.54 -14.22 -23.66
CA ILE A 70 -1.85 -14.38 -23.01
C ILE A 70 -2.97 -13.81 -23.89
N SER A 71 -4.09 -14.50 -24.08
CA SER A 71 -5.23 -13.94 -24.84
C SER A 71 -5.93 -12.81 -24.06
N SER A 72 -6.67 -11.93 -24.74
CA SER A 72 -7.47 -10.90 -24.06
C SER A 72 -8.57 -11.51 -23.19
N GLU A 73 -9.15 -12.63 -23.60
CA GLU A 73 -10.13 -13.39 -22.83
C GLU A 73 -9.54 -13.95 -21.53
N GLU A 74 -8.35 -14.55 -21.60
CA GLU A 74 -7.64 -15.08 -20.44
C GLU A 74 -7.21 -13.95 -19.49
N PHE A 75 -6.74 -12.83 -20.04
CA PHE A 75 -6.43 -11.63 -19.27
C PHE A 75 -7.64 -11.13 -18.46
N LEU A 76 -8.81 -11.00 -19.11
CA LEU A 76 -10.04 -10.53 -18.47
C LEU A 76 -10.54 -11.51 -17.40
N LEU A 77 -10.34 -12.83 -17.62
CA LEU A 77 -10.64 -13.85 -16.62
C LEU A 77 -9.76 -13.70 -15.37
N VAL A 78 -8.44 -13.52 -15.55
CA VAL A 78 -7.51 -13.30 -14.43
C VAL A 78 -7.82 -12.00 -13.70
N SER A 79 -8.09 -10.92 -14.43
CA SER A 79 -8.49 -9.62 -13.86
C SER A 79 -9.75 -9.77 -12.99
N LYS A 80 -10.74 -10.53 -13.46
CA LYS A 80 -11.94 -10.84 -12.67
C LYS A 80 -11.61 -11.62 -11.39
N GLN A 81 -10.78 -12.66 -11.47
CA GLN A 81 -10.34 -13.43 -10.29
C GLN A 81 -9.66 -12.52 -9.24
N LEU A 82 -8.81 -11.60 -9.69
CA LEU A 82 -8.16 -10.63 -8.82
C LEU A 82 -9.17 -9.69 -8.18
N ARG A 83 -10.14 -9.15 -8.94
CA ARG A 83 -11.22 -8.31 -8.39
C ARG A 83 -12.03 -9.04 -7.32
N ASP A 84 -12.41 -10.27 -7.58
CA ASP A 84 -13.23 -11.10 -6.69
C ASP A 84 -12.48 -11.50 -5.41
N SER A 85 -11.15 -11.39 -5.39
CA SER A 85 -10.34 -11.67 -4.20
C SER A 85 -10.64 -10.70 -3.05
N ARG A 86 -11.04 -9.46 -3.35
CA ARG A 86 -11.48 -8.48 -2.34
C ARG A 86 -12.38 -7.38 -2.95
N PRO A 87 -13.68 -7.65 -3.19
CA PRO A 87 -14.57 -6.76 -3.95
C PRO A 87 -14.77 -5.36 -3.37
N THR A 88 -14.51 -5.18 -2.07
CA THR A 88 -14.65 -3.89 -1.38
C THR A 88 -13.45 -2.95 -1.55
N ALA A 89 -12.35 -3.42 -2.13
CA ALA A 89 -11.16 -2.61 -2.38
C ALA A 89 -11.36 -1.73 -3.64
N VAL A 90 -11.84 -0.50 -3.44
CA VAL A 90 -12.15 0.43 -4.56
C VAL A 90 -10.94 0.69 -5.46
N ASN A 91 -9.74 0.89 -4.91
CA ASN A 91 -8.52 1.06 -5.70
C ASN A 91 -8.24 -0.12 -6.63
N LEU A 92 -8.45 -1.35 -6.15
CA LEU A 92 -8.31 -2.56 -6.96
C LEU A 92 -9.28 -2.52 -8.14
N GLY A 93 -10.56 -2.24 -7.88
CA GLY A 93 -11.57 -2.09 -8.94
C GLY A 93 -11.16 -1.06 -9.98
N ASN A 94 -10.84 0.16 -9.55
CA ASN A 94 -10.48 1.27 -10.45
C ASN A 94 -9.27 0.95 -11.36
N TYR A 95 -8.22 0.34 -10.80
CA TYR A 95 -7.03 0.00 -11.59
C TYR A 95 -7.30 -1.15 -12.56
N LEU A 96 -8.07 -2.16 -12.13
CA LEU A 96 -8.48 -3.25 -13.00
C LEU A 96 -9.41 -2.77 -14.12
N ASP A 97 -10.32 -1.83 -13.85
CA ASP A 97 -11.19 -1.23 -14.87
C ASP A 97 -10.38 -0.49 -15.94
N ARG A 98 -9.37 0.29 -15.53
CA ARG A 98 -8.43 0.96 -16.44
C ARG A 98 -7.73 -0.05 -17.36
N LEU A 99 -7.22 -1.15 -16.80
CA LEU A 99 -6.52 -2.17 -17.57
C LEU A 99 -7.48 -2.97 -18.48
N ASN A 100 -8.66 -3.35 -17.97
CA ASN A 100 -9.66 -4.08 -18.75
C ASN A 100 -10.08 -3.32 -20.00
N SER A 101 -10.27 -2.00 -19.90
CA SER A 101 -10.62 -1.17 -21.06
C SER A 101 -9.60 -1.24 -22.21
N ILE A 102 -8.32 -1.43 -21.90
CA ILE A 102 -7.25 -1.58 -22.90
C ILE A 102 -7.33 -2.97 -23.56
N ALA A 103 -7.55 -4.02 -22.76
CA ALA A 103 -7.65 -5.39 -23.25
C ALA A 103 -8.92 -5.62 -24.09
N GLU A 104 -10.04 -5.03 -23.70
CA GLU A 104 -11.33 -5.13 -24.41
C GLU A 104 -11.27 -4.54 -25.82
N LEU A 105 -10.51 -3.47 -26.03
CA LEU A 105 -10.27 -2.91 -27.36
C LEU A 105 -9.48 -3.88 -28.25
N SER A 106 -8.65 -4.75 -27.66
CA SER A 106 -7.85 -5.77 -28.35
C SER A 106 -7.07 -5.25 -29.57
N ALA A 107 -6.62 -3.99 -29.50
CA ALA A 107 -5.81 -3.38 -30.55
C ALA A 107 -4.46 -4.13 -30.71
N PRO A 108 -3.78 -4.08 -31.88
CA PRO A 108 -2.56 -4.85 -32.15
C PRO A 108 -1.37 -4.67 -31.20
N ASN A 109 -1.45 -3.81 -30.18
CA ASN A 109 -0.40 -3.58 -29.17
C ASN A 109 -0.98 -3.46 -27.74
N TRP A 110 -2.13 -4.06 -27.45
CA TRP A 110 -2.78 -3.92 -26.14
C TRP A 110 -1.89 -4.44 -24.98
N ARG A 111 -1.10 -5.51 -25.18
CA ARG A 111 -0.20 -6.06 -24.15
C ARG A 111 0.89 -5.06 -23.69
N PRO A 112 1.70 -4.47 -24.59
CA PRO A 112 2.60 -3.37 -24.23
C PRO A 112 1.91 -2.16 -23.57
N GLN A 113 0.67 -1.86 -23.97
CA GLN A 113 -0.10 -0.78 -23.35
C GLN A 113 -0.50 -1.10 -21.91
N ILE A 114 -0.89 -2.35 -21.61
CA ILE A 114 -1.15 -2.82 -20.25
C ILE A 114 0.10 -2.72 -19.38
N GLN A 115 1.26 -3.17 -19.88
CA GLN A 115 2.54 -3.08 -19.16
C GLN A 115 2.87 -1.63 -18.80
N THR A 116 2.76 -0.74 -19.78
CA THR A 116 2.99 0.70 -19.59
C THR A 116 2.00 1.27 -18.56
N ALA A 117 0.72 0.93 -18.66
CA ALA A 117 -0.31 1.39 -17.74
C ALA A 117 -0.09 0.87 -16.31
N ALA A 118 0.33 -0.39 -16.14
CA ALA A 118 0.66 -0.97 -14.83
C ALA A 118 1.83 -0.25 -14.17
N HIS A 119 2.90 0.05 -14.93
CA HIS A 119 4.02 0.86 -14.44
C HIS A 119 3.59 2.28 -14.10
N HIS A 120 2.72 2.90 -14.91
CA HIS A 120 2.19 4.23 -14.61
C HIS A 120 1.34 4.24 -13.33
N ILE A 121 0.51 3.23 -13.08
CA ILE A 121 -0.25 3.12 -11.83
C ILE A 121 0.69 3.13 -10.60
N PHE A 122 1.81 2.41 -10.66
CA PHE A 122 2.82 2.44 -9.61
C PHE A 122 3.40 3.84 -9.41
N LEU A 123 3.86 4.49 -10.49
CA LEU A 123 4.50 5.81 -10.43
C LEU A 123 3.52 6.92 -10.01
N GLU A 124 2.27 6.83 -10.47
CA GLU A 124 1.17 7.71 -10.07
C GLU A 124 0.95 7.61 -8.55
N ASP A 125 0.92 6.42 -7.97
CA ASP A 125 0.76 6.25 -6.51
C ASP A 125 1.96 6.80 -5.72
N VAL A 126 3.19 6.58 -6.19
CA VAL A 126 4.39 7.18 -5.58
C VAL A 126 4.27 8.71 -5.55
N LYS A 127 3.89 9.31 -6.69
CA LYS A 127 3.69 10.76 -6.80
C LYS A 127 2.56 11.24 -5.90
N LEU A 128 1.43 10.55 -5.87
CA LEU A 128 0.28 10.89 -5.03
C LEU A 128 0.64 10.85 -3.54
N CYS A 129 1.39 9.83 -3.09
CA CYS A 129 1.87 9.75 -1.71
C CYS A 129 2.76 10.95 -1.35
N GLU A 130 3.66 11.34 -2.25
CA GLU A 130 4.54 12.50 -2.03
C GLU A 130 3.77 13.82 -2.03
N GLU A 131 2.77 13.98 -2.90
CA GLU A 131 1.88 15.13 -2.90
C GLU A 131 1.05 15.20 -1.62
N ILE A 132 0.43 14.09 -1.18
CA ILE A 132 -0.30 14.02 0.09
C ILE A 132 0.59 14.44 1.26
N ALA A 133 1.81 13.90 1.32
CA ALA A 133 2.78 14.26 2.35
C ALA A 133 3.10 15.77 2.32
N SER A 134 3.44 16.30 1.13
CA SER A 134 3.80 17.71 0.94
C SER A 134 2.69 18.68 1.34
N HIS A 135 1.43 18.33 1.08
CA HIS A 135 0.28 19.15 1.46
C HIS A 135 -0.10 18.98 2.93
N GLY A 136 0.17 17.81 3.53
CA GLY A 136 -0.15 17.52 4.93
C GLY A 136 0.85 18.10 5.92
N VAL A 137 2.15 18.14 5.60
CA VAL A 137 3.19 18.60 6.53
C VAL A 137 2.95 20.03 7.04
N PRO A 138 2.52 21.01 6.22
CA PRO A 138 2.20 22.36 6.70
C PRO A 138 1.08 22.40 7.76
N LEU A 139 0.20 21.40 7.81
CA LEU A 139 -0.89 21.31 8.78
C LEU A 139 -0.41 20.85 10.17
N LEU A 140 0.78 20.25 10.27
CA LEU A 140 1.36 19.82 11.53
C LEU A 140 2.17 20.94 12.17
N ARG A 141 1.88 21.26 13.43
CA ARG A 141 2.70 22.18 14.22
C ARG A 141 3.96 21.50 14.75
N GLN A 142 4.96 22.29 15.17
CA GLN A 142 6.07 21.77 15.97
C GLN A 142 5.55 21.18 17.27
N ASN A 143 6.17 20.12 17.77
CA ASN A 143 5.79 19.40 18.99
C ASN A 143 4.34 18.91 18.96
N ALA A 144 3.85 18.51 17.78
CA ALA A 144 2.50 17.95 17.63
C ALA A 144 2.44 16.52 18.19
N ARG A 145 1.33 16.20 18.84
CA ARG A 145 0.96 14.87 19.34
C ARG A 145 -0.17 14.35 18.47
N ILE A 146 0.14 13.46 17.55
CA ILE A 146 -0.78 12.98 16.52
C ILE A 146 -1.30 11.62 16.94
N LEU A 147 -2.61 11.40 16.88
CA LEU A 147 -3.18 10.06 16.98
C LEU A 147 -3.30 9.47 15.57
N THR A 148 -2.98 8.20 15.38
CA THR A 148 -3.21 7.51 14.11
C THR A 148 -3.88 6.16 14.33
N HIS A 149 -4.62 5.72 13.31
CA HIS A 149 -5.39 4.49 13.33
C HIS A 149 -5.06 3.62 12.11
N CYS A 150 -5.05 2.30 12.30
CA CYS A 150 -4.68 1.33 11.28
C CYS A 150 -3.22 1.51 10.80
N ASN A 151 -2.91 1.03 9.59
CA ASN A 151 -1.65 1.33 8.90
C ASN A 151 -1.91 1.94 7.53
N THR A 152 -1.27 3.08 7.30
CA THR A 152 -1.36 3.93 6.10
C THR A 152 0.03 4.31 5.56
N GLY A 153 1.07 3.58 5.98
CA GLY A 153 2.46 3.79 5.60
C GLY A 153 2.86 3.22 4.26
N SER A 154 4.17 3.14 4.09
CA SER A 154 4.87 2.76 2.87
C SER A 154 4.65 1.31 2.46
N ILE A 155 4.29 0.42 3.38
CA ILE A 155 3.89 -0.96 3.02
C ILE A 155 2.41 -1.07 2.61
N ALA A 156 1.63 0.00 2.77
CA ALA A 156 0.23 0.06 2.33
C ALA A 156 0.05 0.74 0.96
N THR A 157 1.14 1.28 0.38
CA THR A 157 1.17 1.98 -0.91
C THR A 157 2.44 1.64 -1.70
N ALA A 158 2.64 2.22 -2.89
CA ALA A 158 3.93 2.16 -3.61
C ALA A 158 4.92 3.22 -3.12
N GLY A 159 4.42 4.37 -2.66
CA GLY A 159 5.22 5.47 -2.13
C GLY A 159 5.47 5.40 -0.62
N ARG A 160 5.68 6.58 0.00
CA ARG A 160 5.93 6.71 1.46
C ARG A 160 4.70 6.51 2.35
N GLY A 161 3.55 6.19 1.78
CA GLY A 161 2.25 6.14 2.46
C GLY A 161 1.44 7.44 2.35
N THR A 162 0.29 7.45 3.01
CA THR A 162 -0.66 8.58 3.05
C THR A 162 -0.53 9.33 4.37
N ALA A 163 -1.34 9.02 5.39
CA ALA A 163 -1.28 9.70 6.68
C ALA A 163 0.08 9.48 7.37
N LEU A 164 0.59 8.25 7.40
CA LEU A 164 1.94 7.99 7.92
C LEU A 164 3.03 8.60 7.03
N GLY A 165 2.77 8.78 5.73
CA GLY A 165 3.65 9.48 4.79
C GLY A 165 3.83 10.97 5.15
N ILE A 166 2.78 11.62 5.65
CA ILE A 166 2.85 12.98 6.19
C ILE A 166 3.78 13.00 7.42
N LEU A 167 3.62 12.02 8.33
CA LEU A 167 4.40 11.96 9.57
C LEU A 167 5.89 11.69 9.31
N THR A 168 6.21 10.77 8.39
CA THR A 168 7.60 10.49 8.00
C THR A 168 8.25 11.71 7.36
N LYS A 169 7.55 12.37 6.43
CA LYS A 169 8.06 13.60 5.81
C LYS A 169 8.22 14.74 6.80
N ALA A 170 7.26 14.94 7.72
CA ALA A 170 7.37 15.96 8.76
C ALA A 170 8.60 15.75 9.64
N HIS A 171 8.88 14.50 10.02
CA HIS A 171 10.07 14.15 10.79
C HIS A 171 11.37 14.37 10.01
N GLU A 172 11.41 13.98 8.73
CA GLU A 172 12.52 14.24 7.81
C GLU A 172 12.81 15.76 7.67
N GLU A 173 11.76 16.59 7.68
CA GLU A 173 11.86 18.07 7.67
C GLU A 173 12.21 18.68 9.04
N GLY A 174 12.50 17.86 10.05
CA GLY A 174 12.96 18.30 11.37
C GLY A 174 11.84 18.67 12.35
N LYS A 175 10.58 18.33 12.05
CA LYS A 175 9.49 18.50 13.03
C LYS A 175 9.61 17.47 14.14
N GLU A 176 9.66 17.97 15.36
CA GLU A 176 9.54 17.12 16.55
C GLU A 176 8.06 16.78 16.72
N ILE A 177 7.73 15.50 16.54
CA ILE A 177 6.38 14.97 16.66
C ILE A 177 6.37 13.74 17.55
N HIS A 178 5.23 13.48 18.17
CA HIS A 178 4.95 12.23 18.87
C HIS A 178 3.68 11.59 18.32
N VAL A 179 3.71 10.28 18.06
CA VAL A 179 2.59 9.56 17.47
C VAL A 179 1.98 8.59 18.48
N TRP A 180 0.73 8.83 18.84
CA TRP A 180 -0.13 7.86 19.51
C TRP A 180 -0.67 6.88 18.47
N VAL A 181 -0.44 5.59 18.65
CA VAL A 181 -0.78 4.55 17.67
C VAL A 181 -1.83 3.62 18.26
N ASP A 182 -3.06 3.70 17.76
CA ASP A 182 -4.10 2.72 18.10
C ASP A 182 -3.66 1.33 17.66
N GLU A 183 -3.76 0.32 18.52
CA GLU A 183 -3.35 -1.04 18.19
C GLU A 183 -4.10 -1.59 16.96
N THR A 184 -5.34 -1.16 16.76
CA THR A 184 -6.26 -1.48 15.66
C THR A 184 -6.67 -2.96 15.64
N ARG A 185 -7.54 -3.34 16.58
CA ARG A 185 -8.12 -4.70 16.60
C ARG A 185 -9.03 -4.95 15.37
N PRO A 186 -9.19 -6.22 14.94
CA PRO A 186 -8.58 -7.43 15.51
C PRO A 186 -7.20 -7.77 14.94
N LEU A 187 -6.79 -7.17 13.82
CA LEU A 187 -5.59 -7.55 13.07
C LEU A 187 -4.30 -6.94 13.62
N LEU A 188 -4.43 -5.93 14.48
CA LEU A 188 -3.36 -5.22 15.16
C LEU A 188 -2.46 -4.44 14.19
N GLN A 189 -3.03 -3.80 13.17
CA GLN A 189 -2.24 -3.10 12.14
C GLN A 189 -1.42 -1.96 12.73
N GLY A 190 -1.96 -1.18 13.67
CA GLY A 190 -1.20 -0.11 14.27
C GLY A 190 -0.05 -0.64 15.13
N ALA A 191 -0.33 -1.59 16.01
CA ALA A 191 0.68 -2.17 16.90
C ALA A 191 1.78 -2.95 16.15
N ARG A 192 1.45 -3.57 15.00
CA ARG A 192 2.38 -4.44 14.27
C ARG A 192 3.07 -3.78 13.09
N LEU A 193 2.33 -2.96 12.33
CA LEU A 193 2.78 -2.41 11.06
C LEU A 193 3.17 -0.95 11.22
N THR A 194 2.26 -0.11 11.73
CA THR A 194 2.53 1.32 11.91
C THR A 194 3.66 1.56 12.88
N ALA A 195 3.64 0.89 14.05
CA ALA A 195 4.72 1.00 15.03
C ALA A 195 6.06 0.50 14.46
N TRP A 196 6.06 -0.55 13.63
CA TRP A 196 7.27 -1.05 12.97
C TRP A 196 7.82 -0.02 11.97
N GLU A 197 6.98 0.62 11.16
CA GLU A 197 7.40 1.68 10.24
C GLU A 197 7.93 2.92 11.00
N LEU A 198 7.23 3.35 12.05
CA LEU A 198 7.65 4.48 12.89
C LEU A 198 8.98 4.22 13.60
N GLN A 199 9.16 3.00 14.13
CA GLN A 199 10.40 2.60 14.77
C GLN A 199 11.58 2.65 13.80
N ARG A 200 11.40 2.14 12.57
CA ARG A 200 12.44 2.20 11.52
C ARG A 200 12.75 3.63 11.09
N ALA A 201 11.75 4.51 11.08
CA ALA A 201 11.92 5.93 10.77
C ALA A 201 12.48 6.76 11.94
N GLY A 202 12.68 6.17 13.13
CA GLY A 202 13.16 6.90 14.31
C GLY A 202 12.12 7.84 14.94
N ILE A 203 10.85 7.70 14.60
CA ILE A 203 9.79 8.62 15.04
C ILE A 203 9.31 8.21 16.45
N PRO A 204 9.31 9.12 17.43
CA PRO A 204 8.77 8.85 18.76
C PRO A 204 7.29 8.46 18.71
N HIS A 205 6.95 7.32 19.28
CA HIS A 205 5.57 6.83 19.28
C HIS A 205 5.23 6.02 20.53
N THR A 206 3.94 5.84 20.78
CA THR A 206 3.41 4.99 21.85
C THR A 206 2.17 4.25 21.36
N ILE A 207 2.16 2.93 21.52
CA ILE A 207 1.01 2.08 21.18
C ILE A 207 -0.01 2.13 22.31
N LEU A 208 -1.30 2.24 21.96
CA LEU A 208 -2.44 2.25 22.88
C LEU A 208 -3.44 1.17 22.48
N CYS A 209 -4.24 0.69 23.44
CA CYS A 209 -5.47 0.00 23.10
C CYS A 209 -6.47 0.99 22.48
N ASP A 210 -7.28 0.52 21.52
CA ASP A 210 -8.21 1.36 20.76
C ASP A 210 -9.17 2.17 21.66
N ASN A 211 -9.53 1.63 22.82
CA ASN A 211 -10.43 2.27 23.79
C ASN A 211 -9.78 3.42 24.60
N MET A 212 -8.46 3.63 24.50
CA MET A 212 -7.75 4.70 25.19
C MET A 212 -7.75 6.02 24.40
N ALA A 213 -8.01 5.98 23.10
CA ALA A 213 -7.99 7.15 22.22
C ALA A 213 -8.88 8.28 22.74
N GLY A 214 -10.14 7.98 23.07
CA GLY A 214 -11.09 8.97 23.58
C GLY A 214 -10.66 9.60 24.90
N PHE A 215 -10.05 8.83 25.80
CA PHE A 215 -9.52 9.34 27.07
C PHE A 215 -8.31 10.26 26.85
N LEU A 216 -7.39 9.94 25.94
CA LEU A 216 -6.28 10.82 25.58
C LEU A 216 -6.75 12.13 24.95
N MET A 217 -7.75 12.06 24.06
CA MET A 217 -8.37 13.25 23.47
C MET A 217 -9.01 14.13 24.55
N GLN A 218 -9.76 13.53 25.49
CA GLN A 218 -10.36 14.26 26.61
C GLN A 218 -9.33 14.97 27.48
N GLN A 219 -8.15 14.37 27.67
CA GLN A 219 -7.04 14.98 28.40
C GLN A 219 -6.28 16.06 27.62
N GLY A 220 -6.68 16.37 26.38
CA GLY A 220 -5.97 17.32 25.52
C GLY A 220 -4.56 16.84 25.15
N LYS A 221 -4.34 15.52 25.08
CA LYS A 221 -3.05 14.90 24.71
C LYS A 221 -2.89 14.65 23.22
N VAL A 222 -3.95 14.85 22.44
CA VAL A 222 -3.99 14.68 20.98
C VAL A 222 -4.26 16.05 20.36
N ASP A 223 -3.40 16.48 19.45
CA ASP A 223 -3.51 17.76 18.75
C ASP A 223 -4.21 17.61 17.39
N CYS A 224 -4.05 16.46 16.74
CA CYS A 224 -4.75 16.07 15.52
C CYS A 224 -4.82 14.54 15.41
N VAL A 225 -5.69 14.05 14.52
CA VAL A 225 -5.91 12.64 14.20
C VAL A 225 -5.69 12.44 12.70
#